data_AF-A0A953ERK2-F1
#
_entry.id   AF-A0A953ERK2-F1
#
_cell.length_a   1.000
_cell.length_b   1.000
_cell.length_c   1.000
_cell.angle_alpha   90.00
_cell.angle_beta   90.00
_cell.angle_gamma   90.00
#
_symmetry.space_group_name_H-M   'P 1'
#
loop_
_entity.id
_entity.type
_entity.pdbx_description
1 polymer ?
#
loop_
_entity_poly.entity_id
_entity_poly.type
_entity_poly.pdbx_seq_one_letter_code
_entity_poly.pdbx_strand_id
1 'polypeptide(L)'
;MSGTLALVGGAEWTEGCVFDAELLERSGGTQVVVVPTAAAYEQPQLQIDRATEWFASLGASVDVLDVYRRADALAPGAADALSSASFVYIGGGSPMHLRSVLKDTPVWDGIVGVWHRGGVVAGSAEGASVLSTYMVDARGGAFTVGLDFLDAMTVIPRFNLWSGDKLHRTVSLAPREMAVVGIEESTALVWADGAWRVEGVGAVVAYRNGVRVEIDDLGPLHEVTTTR
;
A
#
# COMPACT_ATOMS: atom_id res chain seq x y z
N MET A 1 -10.42 10.21 -13.96
CA MET A 1 -9.52 10.79 -12.94
C MET A 1 -8.93 9.62 -12.19
N SER A 2 -7.66 9.70 -11.82
CA SER A 2 -7.03 8.68 -10.99
C SER A 2 -7.72 8.55 -9.64
N GLY A 3 -7.64 7.35 -9.07
CA GLY A 3 -8.30 6.96 -7.83
C GLY A 3 -7.64 7.47 -6.55
N THR A 4 -8.23 7.06 -5.43
CA THR A 4 -7.66 7.29 -4.10
C THR A 4 -6.59 6.25 -3.82
N LEU A 5 -5.44 6.67 -3.29
CA LEU A 5 -4.40 5.78 -2.80
C LEU A 5 -4.20 5.99 -1.30
N ALA A 6 -4.19 4.92 -0.51
CA ALA A 6 -3.83 4.97 0.91
C ALA A 6 -2.58 4.14 1.18
N LEU A 7 -1.55 4.79 1.74
CA LEU A 7 -0.32 4.16 2.20
C LEU A 7 -0.40 4.04 3.72
N VAL A 8 -0.67 2.84 4.23
CA VAL A 8 -0.91 2.59 5.65
C VAL A 8 0.36 2.06 6.30
N GLY A 9 0.73 2.63 7.45
CA GLY A 9 1.98 2.30 8.13
C GLY A 9 2.02 0.90 8.75
N GLY A 10 0.89 0.21 8.88
CA GLY A 10 0.79 -1.10 9.52
C GLY A 10 -0.24 -1.09 10.65
N ALA A 11 -0.38 -2.24 11.31
CA ALA A 11 -1.45 -2.49 12.27
C ALA A 11 -2.84 -2.22 11.67
N GLU A 12 -3.05 -2.64 10.42
CA GLU A 12 -4.33 -2.51 9.72
C GLU A 12 -5.48 -3.14 10.50
N TRP A 13 -6.67 -2.56 10.30
CA TRP A 13 -7.94 -3.06 10.85
C TRP A 13 -7.94 -3.14 12.37
N THR A 14 -7.45 -2.07 12.99
CA THR A 14 -7.43 -1.83 14.43
C THR A 14 -8.09 -0.49 14.72
N GLU A 15 -8.46 -0.23 15.98
CA GLU A 15 -9.22 0.96 16.41
C GLU A 15 -8.68 2.32 15.88
N GLY A 16 -7.37 2.44 15.66
CA GLY A 16 -6.77 3.67 15.11
C GLY A 16 -6.94 3.87 13.59
N CYS A 17 -7.42 2.86 12.86
CA CYS A 17 -7.56 2.86 11.40
C CYS A 17 -8.89 3.44 10.90
N VAL A 18 -9.46 4.41 11.62
CA VAL A 18 -10.79 4.99 11.30
C VAL A 18 -10.90 5.58 9.88
N PHE A 19 -9.77 5.88 9.25
CA PHE A 19 -9.68 6.30 7.85
C PHE A 19 -10.27 5.29 6.87
N ASP A 20 -10.34 4.00 7.23
CA ASP A 20 -10.93 2.96 6.38
C ASP A 20 -12.42 3.22 6.07
N ALA A 21 -13.13 3.95 6.94
CA ALA A 21 -14.51 4.37 6.70
C ALA A 21 -14.61 5.40 5.57
N GLU A 22 -13.71 6.40 5.55
CA GLU A 22 -13.65 7.39 4.46
C GLU A 22 -13.18 6.72 3.16
N LEU A 23 -12.20 5.81 3.21
CA LEU A 23 -11.76 5.05 2.05
C LEU A 23 -12.91 4.21 1.46
N LEU A 24 -13.71 3.58 2.31
CA LEU A 24 -14.91 2.85 1.87
C LEU A 24 -15.94 3.78 1.22
N GLU A 25 -16.24 4.92 1.84
CA GLU A 25 -17.16 5.92 1.27
C GLU A 25 -16.68 6.41 -0.11
N ARG A 26 -15.39 6.74 -0.23
CA ARG A 26 -14.76 7.17 -1.50
C ARG A 26 -14.80 6.10 -2.59
N SER A 27 -14.81 4.83 -2.21
CA SER A 27 -14.99 3.74 -3.18
C SER A 27 -16.39 3.69 -3.79
N GLY A 28 -17.38 4.36 -3.17
CA GLY A 28 -18.77 4.33 -3.59
C GLY A 28 -19.42 2.94 -3.49
N GLY A 29 -18.77 1.98 -2.82
CA GLY A 29 -19.21 0.60 -2.69
C GLY A 29 -19.35 0.16 -1.23
N THR A 30 -19.86 -1.06 -1.05
CA THR A 30 -20.01 -1.72 0.26
C THR A 30 -19.20 -3.01 0.32
N GLN A 31 -18.17 -3.13 -0.52
CA GLN A 31 -17.34 -4.32 -0.63
C GLN A 31 -15.89 -3.92 -0.78
N VAL A 32 -15.00 -4.66 -0.12
CA VAL A 32 -13.54 -4.48 -0.20
C VAL A 32 -12.92 -5.78 -0.67
N VAL A 33 -12.13 -5.73 -1.74
CA VAL A 33 -11.32 -6.87 -2.17
C VAL A 33 -10.02 -6.86 -1.38
N VAL A 34 -9.82 -7.85 -0.52
CA VAL A 34 -8.61 -8.01 0.30
C VAL A 34 -7.62 -8.92 -0.43
N VAL A 35 -6.37 -8.48 -0.51
CA VAL A 35 -5.25 -9.22 -1.13
C VAL A 35 -4.30 -9.68 -0.02
N PRO A 36 -4.46 -10.91 0.50
CA PRO A 36 -3.67 -11.44 1.63
C PRO A 36 -2.34 -12.08 1.18
N THR A 37 -1.91 -11.85 -0.06
CA THR A 37 -0.75 -12.51 -0.67
C THR A 37 0.52 -12.41 0.19
N ALA A 38 0.75 -11.26 0.84
CA ALA A 38 1.92 -11.06 1.70
C ALA A 38 1.95 -12.01 2.91
N ALA A 39 0.79 -12.43 3.41
CA ALA A 39 0.63 -13.29 4.57
C ALA A 39 0.61 -14.79 4.24
N ALA A 40 0.92 -15.21 3.01
CA ALA A 40 0.84 -16.62 2.57
C ALA A 40 1.57 -17.63 3.47
N TYR A 41 2.57 -17.19 4.24
CA TYR A 41 3.35 -18.01 5.17
C TYR A 41 3.12 -17.68 6.65
N GLU A 42 2.21 -16.75 6.96
CA GLU A 42 1.97 -16.19 8.30
C GLU A 42 0.50 -16.32 8.73
N GLN A 43 -0.15 -17.44 8.37
CA GLN A 43 -1.57 -17.72 8.65
C GLN A 43 -2.51 -16.66 8.04
N PRO A 44 -2.67 -16.64 6.70
CA PRO A 44 -3.46 -15.61 6.02
C PRO A 44 -4.92 -15.54 6.51
N GLN A 45 -5.45 -16.65 7.04
CA GLN A 45 -6.80 -16.69 7.60
C GLN A 45 -7.00 -15.70 8.76
N LEU A 46 -6.01 -15.51 9.65
CA LEU A 46 -6.14 -14.55 10.75
C LEU A 46 -6.24 -13.11 10.23
N GLN A 47 -5.52 -12.81 9.15
CA GLN A 47 -5.57 -11.51 8.49
C GLN A 47 -6.95 -11.31 7.82
N ILE A 48 -7.44 -12.33 7.12
CA ILE A 48 -8.76 -12.32 6.47
C ILE A 48 -9.89 -12.14 7.49
N ASP A 49 -9.86 -12.88 8.60
CA ASP A 49 -10.89 -12.82 9.65
C ASP A 49 -10.94 -11.41 10.25
N ARG A 50 -9.77 -10.82 10.55
CA ARG A 50 -9.68 -9.46 11.07
C ARG A 50 -10.22 -8.43 10.07
N ALA A 51 -9.86 -8.54 8.79
CA ALA A 51 -10.39 -7.65 7.75
C ALA A 51 -11.92 -7.77 7.66
N THR A 52 -12.43 -9.00 7.71
CA THR A 52 -13.86 -9.30 7.63
C THR A 52 -14.62 -8.68 8.78
N GLU A 53 -14.15 -8.86 10.02
CA GLU A 53 -14.75 -8.26 11.21
C GLU A 53 -14.72 -6.73 11.16
N TRP A 54 -13.58 -6.15 10.75
CA TRP A 54 -13.40 -4.71 10.66
C TRP A 54 -14.34 -4.06 9.65
N PHE A 55 -14.32 -4.52 8.40
CA PHE A 55 -15.19 -3.94 7.37
C PHE A 55 -16.67 -4.25 7.61
N ALA A 56 -17.01 -5.39 8.23
CA ALA A 56 -18.38 -5.65 8.68
C ALA A 56 -18.86 -4.61 9.69
N SER A 57 -18.00 -4.16 10.61
CA SER A 57 -18.32 -3.08 11.55
C SER A 57 -18.55 -1.72 10.86
N LEU A 58 -17.99 -1.54 9.67
CA LEU A 58 -18.19 -0.37 8.80
C LEU A 58 -19.36 -0.54 7.81
N GLY A 59 -20.09 -1.67 7.86
CA GLY A 59 -21.21 -1.95 6.97
C GLY A 59 -20.82 -2.46 5.58
N ALA A 60 -19.59 -2.94 5.41
CA ALA A 60 -19.08 -3.55 4.18
C ALA A 60 -18.76 -5.04 4.33
N SER A 61 -18.73 -5.76 3.21
CA SER A 61 -18.27 -7.14 3.13
C SER A 61 -16.86 -7.23 2.56
N VAL A 62 -16.08 -8.22 3.01
CA VAL A 62 -14.79 -8.56 2.40
C VAL A 62 -14.98 -9.64 1.36
N ASP A 63 -14.35 -9.44 0.20
CA ASP A 63 -14.10 -10.47 -0.80
C ASP A 63 -12.60 -10.76 -0.85
N VAL A 64 -12.22 -12.02 -0.77
CA VAL A 64 -10.82 -12.41 -0.64
C VAL A 64 -10.28 -12.77 -2.01
N LEU A 65 -9.25 -12.05 -2.45
CA LEU A 65 -8.51 -12.42 -3.63
C LEU A 65 -7.46 -13.47 -3.26
N ASP A 66 -7.84 -14.75 -3.32
CA ASP A 66 -7.03 -15.92 -2.95
C ASP A 66 -5.85 -16.19 -3.92
N VAL A 67 -4.91 -15.25 -3.95
CA VAL A 67 -3.69 -15.30 -4.75
C VAL A 67 -2.50 -15.41 -3.80
N TYR A 68 -1.96 -16.61 -3.65
CA TYR A 68 -0.85 -16.88 -2.72
C TYR A 68 0.44 -17.28 -3.43
N ARG A 69 0.36 -17.63 -4.70
CA ARG A 69 1.50 -18.04 -5.53
C ARG A 69 1.41 -17.34 -6.87
N ARG A 70 2.57 -17.16 -7.51
CA ARG A 70 2.65 -16.55 -8.84
C ARG A 70 1.77 -17.28 -9.88
N ALA A 71 1.65 -18.60 -9.77
CA ALA A 71 0.77 -19.38 -10.65
C ALA A 71 -0.70 -18.97 -10.52
N ASP A 72 -1.14 -18.65 -9.30
CA ASP A 72 -2.51 -18.19 -9.03
C ASP A 72 -2.72 -16.82 -9.70
N ALA A 73 -1.75 -15.91 -9.58
CA ALA A 73 -1.81 -14.57 -10.19
C ALA A 73 -1.81 -14.58 -11.74
N LEU A 74 -1.32 -15.67 -12.35
CA LEU A 74 -1.26 -15.87 -13.80
C LEU A 74 -2.41 -16.73 -14.34
N ALA A 75 -3.23 -17.31 -13.47
CA ALA A 75 -4.30 -18.20 -13.88
C ALA A 75 -5.36 -17.42 -14.70
N PRO A 76 -5.98 -18.06 -15.71
CA PRO A 76 -7.14 -17.46 -16.39
C PRO A 76 -8.22 -17.08 -15.38
N GLY A 77 -8.71 -15.85 -15.44
CA GLY A 77 -9.74 -15.33 -14.55
C GLY A 77 -9.25 -14.85 -13.17
N ALA A 78 -7.94 -14.94 -12.88
CA ALA A 78 -7.39 -14.52 -11.58
C ALA A 78 -7.65 -13.05 -11.23
N ALA A 79 -7.88 -12.20 -12.24
CA ALA A 79 -8.16 -10.77 -12.06
C ALA A 79 -9.65 -10.43 -12.20
N ASP A 80 -10.54 -11.40 -12.38
CA ASP A 80 -11.95 -11.14 -12.69
C ASP A 80 -12.65 -10.36 -11.58
N ALA A 81 -12.37 -10.69 -10.31
CA ALA A 81 -12.86 -9.96 -9.14
C ALA A 81 -12.47 -8.47 -9.14
N LEU A 82 -11.32 -8.13 -9.76
CA LEU A 82 -10.80 -6.75 -9.81
C LEU A 82 -11.46 -5.91 -10.93
N SER A 83 -12.17 -6.54 -11.87
CA SER A 83 -12.80 -5.84 -13.00
C SER A 83 -13.93 -4.91 -12.56
N SER A 84 -14.70 -5.32 -11.53
CA SER A 84 -15.79 -4.55 -10.93
C SER A 84 -15.47 -4.00 -9.55
N ALA A 85 -14.31 -4.31 -8.97
CA ALA A 85 -13.91 -3.78 -7.68
C ALA A 85 -13.75 -2.26 -7.73
N SER A 86 -14.25 -1.59 -6.70
CA SER A 86 -14.03 -0.16 -6.46
C SER A 86 -13.13 0.11 -5.26
N PHE A 87 -12.85 -0.91 -4.43
CA PHE A 87 -11.90 -0.84 -3.32
C PHE A 87 -11.06 -2.12 -3.26
N VAL A 88 -9.74 -1.98 -3.37
CA VAL A 88 -8.76 -3.04 -3.14
C VAL A 88 -7.88 -2.68 -1.94
N TYR A 89 -7.66 -3.64 -1.04
CA TYR A 89 -6.79 -3.49 0.12
C TYR A 89 -5.73 -4.58 0.15
N ILE A 90 -4.45 -4.20 0.08
CA ILE A 90 -3.30 -5.09 0.10
C ILE A 90 -2.78 -5.20 1.54
N GLY A 91 -2.85 -6.40 2.11
CA GLY A 91 -2.40 -6.66 3.48
C GLY A 91 -0.87 -6.67 3.62
N GLY A 92 -0.39 -6.49 4.86
CA GLY A 92 1.03 -6.61 5.21
C GLY A 92 1.52 -8.06 5.31
N GLY A 93 2.83 -8.25 5.51
CA GLY A 93 3.47 -9.57 5.60
C GLY A 93 4.84 -9.60 4.92
N SER A 94 5.08 -10.54 4.00
CA SER A 94 6.34 -10.64 3.26
C SER A 94 6.34 -9.76 1.99
N PRO A 95 7.15 -8.69 1.91
CA PRO A 95 7.16 -7.78 0.77
C PRO A 95 7.80 -8.44 -0.46
N MET A 96 8.83 -9.28 -0.23
CA MET A 96 9.50 -10.04 -1.29
C MET A 96 8.56 -11.06 -1.92
N HIS A 97 7.76 -11.73 -1.10
CA HIS A 97 6.81 -12.71 -1.61
C HIS A 97 5.69 -12.01 -2.39
N LEU A 98 5.08 -10.98 -1.80
CA LEU A 98 4.05 -10.16 -2.44
C LEU A 98 4.49 -9.68 -3.83
N ARG A 99 5.68 -9.07 -3.92
CA ARG A 99 6.26 -8.67 -5.20
C ARG A 99 6.43 -9.84 -6.16
N SER A 100 7.00 -10.96 -5.70
CA SER A 100 7.30 -12.12 -6.56
C SER A 100 6.04 -12.73 -7.19
N VAL A 101 4.92 -12.66 -6.46
CA VAL A 101 3.62 -13.15 -6.90
C VAL A 101 2.95 -12.17 -7.85
N LEU A 102 2.92 -10.88 -7.52
CA LEU A 102 2.11 -9.90 -8.25
C LEU A 102 2.82 -9.25 -9.45
N LYS A 103 4.14 -9.04 -9.41
CA LYS A 103 4.85 -8.26 -10.45
C LYS A 103 4.63 -8.86 -11.85
N ASP A 104 4.23 -8.00 -12.80
CA ASP A 104 3.97 -8.37 -14.19
C ASP A 104 2.98 -9.54 -14.32
N THR A 105 1.83 -9.42 -13.64
CA THR A 105 0.73 -10.40 -13.72
C THR A 105 -0.60 -9.71 -14.00
N PRO A 106 -1.59 -10.43 -14.57
CA PRO A 106 -2.95 -9.92 -14.75
C PRO A 106 -3.58 -9.38 -13.46
N VAL A 107 -3.27 -9.99 -12.31
CA VAL A 107 -3.76 -9.50 -11.01
C VAL A 107 -3.21 -8.11 -10.69
N TRP A 108 -1.91 -7.89 -10.87
CA TRP A 108 -1.33 -6.56 -10.65
C TRP A 108 -1.88 -5.52 -11.63
N ASP A 109 -1.98 -5.87 -12.91
CA ASP A 109 -2.61 -5.01 -13.93
C ASP A 109 -4.07 -4.69 -13.54
N GLY A 110 -4.79 -5.65 -12.95
CA GLY A 110 -6.14 -5.45 -12.42
C GLY A 110 -6.21 -4.47 -11.24
N ILE A 111 -5.30 -4.58 -10.26
CA ILE A 111 -5.21 -3.68 -9.11
C ILE A 111 -4.92 -2.25 -9.57
N VAL A 112 -3.94 -2.07 -10.45
CA VAL A 112 -3.62 -0.78 -11.07
C VAL A 112 -4.82 -0.25 -11.88
N GLY A 113 -5.52 -1.15 -12.58
CA GLY A 113 -6.76 -0.84 -13.29
C GLY A 113 -7.87 -0.29 -12.39
N VAL A 114 -8.02 -0.78 -11.15
CA VAL A 114 -8.99 -0.23 -10.18
C VAL A 114 -8.68 1.24 -9.89
N TRP A 115 -7.42 1.56 -9.62
CA TRP A 115 -6.98 2.94 -9.39
C TRP A 115 -7.22 3.83 -10.62
N HIS A 116 -6.85 3.38 -11.83
CA HIS A 116 -7.06 4.16 -13.06
C HIS A 116 -8.54 4.47 -13.35
N ARG A 117 -9.46 3.60 -12.91
CA ARG A 117 -10.91 3.81 -13.03
C ARG A 117 -11.49 4.70 -11.93
N GLY A 118 -10.67 5.23 -11.03
CA GLY A 118 -11.10 6.11 -9.95
C GLY A 118 -11.46 5.39 -8.65
N GLY A 119 -11.16 4.09 -8.53
CA GLY A 119 -11.37 3.32 -7.31
C GLY A 119 -10.37 3.65 -6.21
N VAL A 120 -10.44 2.91 -5.12
CA VAL A 120 -9.56 3.04 -3.96
C VAL A 120 -8.59 1.87 -3.92
N VAL A 121 -7.31 2.18 -3.79
CA VAL A 121 -6.26 1.18 -3.53
C VAL A 121 -5.60 1.55 -2.20
N ALA A 122 -5.57 0.61 -1.28
CA ALA A 122 -4.85 0.73 -0.02
C ALA A 122 -3.78 -0.35 0.07
N GLY A 123 -2.64 -0.03 0.66
CA GLY A 123 -1.63 -1.00 1.06
C GLY A 123 -1.24 -0.75 2.51
N SER A 124 -1.14 -1.81 3.32
CA SER A 124 -0.68 -1.71 4.70
C SER A 124 0.67 -2.36 4.90
N ALA A 125 1.50 -1.72 5.71
CA ALA A 125 2.85 -2.13 6.03
C ALA A 125 3.68 -2.43 4.76
N GLU A 126 4.05 -3.69 4.55
CA GLU A 126 4.74 -4.15 3.35
C GLU A 126 3.91 -4.01 2.08
N GLY A 127 2.58 -4.08 2.18
CA GLY A 127 1.65 -3.76 1.10
C GLY A 127 1.77 -2.32 0.64
N ALA A 128 2.08 -1.37 1.53
CA ALA A 128 2.39 0.03 1.15
C ALA A 128 3.80 0.15 0.57
N SER A 129 4.78 -0.44 1.25
CA SER A 129 6.20 -0.38 0.88
C SER A 129 6.45 -0.91 -0.54
N VAL A 130 5.80 -2.02 -0.90
CA VAL A 130 6.00 -2.70 -2.19
C VAL A 130 5.50 -1.91 -3.39
N LEU A 131 4.62 -0.93 -3.21
CA LEU A 131 4.12 -0.09 -4.31
C LEU A 131 5.24 0.80 -4.89
N SER A 132 6.27 1.08 -4.11
CA SER A 132 7.39 1.92 -4.54
C SER A 132 8.29 1.19 -5.54
N THR A 133 8.85 1.90 -6.50
CA THR A 133 9.91 1.40 -7.41
C THR A 133 11.13 0.97 -6.60
N TYR A 134 11.57 1.87 -5.72
CA TYR A 134 12.65 1.65 -4.76
C TYR A 134 12.06 1.31 -3.40
N MET A 135 11.67 0.05 -3.20
CA MET A 135 11.15 -0.44 -1.90
C MET A 135 12.28 -0.56 -0.87
N VAL A 136 12.01 -0.32 0.41
CA VAL A 136 13.00 -0.50 1.48
C VAL A 136 13.06 -1.94 1.98
N ASP A 137 14.27 -2.51 2.07
CA ASP A 137 14.53 -3.71 2.87
C ASP A 137 14.63 -3.33 4.37
N ALA A 138 13.59 -3.66 5.13
CA ALA A 138 13.48 -3.36 6.56
C ALA A 138 14.60 -3.96 7.43
N ARG A 139 15.34 -4.97 6.95
CA ARG A 139 16.48 -5.57 7.67
C ARG A 139 17.66 -4.61 7.81
N GLY A 140 17.85 -3.73 6.82
CA GLY A 140 19.06 -2.92 6.73
C GLY A 140 18.85 -1.50 6.22
N GLY A 141 17.64 -1.08 5.83
CA GLY A 141 17.39 0.26 5.32
C GLY A 141 18.03 0.53 3.96
N ALA A 142 18.34 -0.51 3.19
CA ALA A 142 18.78 -0.38 1.80
C ALA A 142 17.59 -0.54 0.85
N PHE A 143 17.75 -0.09 -0.39
CA PHE A 143 16.71 -0.25 -1.40
C PHE A 143 16.78 -1.61 -2.10
N THR A 144 15.60 -2.10 -2.43
CA THR A 144 15.34 -3.22 -3.34
C THR A 144 14.25 -2.78 -4.32
N VAL A 145 13.82 -3.69 -5.17
CA VAL A 145 12.82 -3.45 -6.21
C VAL A 145 11.43 -3.72 -5.65
N GLY A 146 10.44 -2.88 -5.98
CA GLY A 146 9.02 -3.11 -5.68
C GLY A 146 8.20 -3.42 -6.94
N LEU A 147 6.96 -2.93 -6.98
CA LEU A 147 5.98 -3.17 -8.05
C LEU A 147 5.96 -2.10 -9.12
N ASP A 148 6.73 -1.02 -8.94
CA ASP A 148 6.83 0.12 -9.86
C ASP A 148 5.48 0.84 -10.03
N PHE A 149 4.77 1.10 -8.92
CA PHE A 149 3.58 1.95 -8.91
C PHE A 149 3.97 3.42 -8.65
N LEU A 150 4.79 3.66 -7.63
CA LEU A 150 5.29 4.99 -7.25
C LEU A 150 6.78 5.10 -7.58
N ASP A 151 7.22 6.16 -8.25
CA ASP A 151 8.64 6.43 -8.55
C ASP A 151 9.21 7.67 -7.85
N ALA A 152 8.36 8.62 -7.48
CA ALA A 152 8.77 9.83 -6.78
C ALA A 152 8.95 9.65 -5.26
N MET A 153 8.59 8.49 -4.69
CA MET A 153 8.75 8.21 -3.26
C MET A 153 8.97 6.74 -2.93
N THR A 154 9.47 6.52 -1.72
CA THR A 154 9.49 5.22 -1.02
C THR A 154 8.73 5.31 0.30
N VAL A 155 8.13 4.20 0.71
CA VAL A 155 7.44 4.08 2.00
C VAL A 155 8.20 3.20 2.98
N ILE A 156 8.33 3.72 4.19
CA ILE A 156 8.81 3.04 5.38
C ILE A 156 7.60 2.79 6.28
N PRO A 157 7.07 1.57 6.30
CA PRO A 157 6.02 1.23 7.24
C PRO A 157 6.58 1.03 8.65
N ARG A 158 5.69 1.03 9.64
CA ARG A 158 5.96 0.80 11.06
C ARG A 158 7.10 1.69 11.54
N PHE A 159 7.03 2.96 11.16
CA PHE A 159 8.12 3.91 11.33
C PHE A 159 8.47 4.13 12.82
N ASN A 160 7.49 3.99 13.71
CA ASN A 160 7.66 3.97 15.16
C ASN A 160 8.57 2.83 15.67
N LEU A 161 8.84 1.80 14.87
CA LEU A 161 9.72 0.67 15.18
C LEU A 161 11.09 0.76 14.49
N TRP A 162 11.36 1.86 13.78
CA TRP A 162 12.61 2.04 13.05
C TRP A 162 13.72 2.66 13.90
N SER A 163 14.93 2.13 13.75
CA SER A 163 16.11 2.73 14.38
C SER A 163 16.63 3.91 13.57
N GLY A 164 17.26 4.87 14.27
CA GLY A 164 17.90 6.03 13.64
C GLY A 164 18.95 5.64 12.59
N ASP A 165 19.71 4.56 12.81
CA ASP A 165 20.72 4.09 11.85
C ASP A 165 20.11 3.59 10.54
N LYS A 166 18.99 2.84 10.62
CA LYS A 166 18.25 2.37 9.44
C LYS A 166 17.66 3.56 8.67
N LEU A 167 17.09 4.52 9.39
CA LEU A 167 16.56 5.74 8.80
C LEU A 167 17.65 6.54 8.08
N HIS A 168 18.75 6.84 8.78
CA HIS A 168 19.89 7.56 8.22
C HIS A 168 20.40 6.88 6.95
N ARG A 169 20.56 5.55 6.97
CA ARG A 169 20.99 4.78 5.80
C ARG A 169 20.00 4.88 4.65
N THR A 170 18.71 4.72 4.91
CA THR A 170 17.66 4.80 3.87
C THR A 170 17.65 6.17 3.21
N VAL A 171 17.66 7.23 4.02
CA VAL A 171 17.69 8.63 3.53
C VAL A 171 18.98 8.93 2.77
N SER A 172 20.12 8.42 3.23
CA SER A 172 21.42 8.64 2.57
C SER A 172 21.54 7.93 1.22
N LEU A 173 20.87 6.79 1.05
CA LEU A 173 20.90 6.01 -0.18
C LEU A 173 19.82 6.44 -1.19
N ALA A 174 18.89 7.31 -0.79
CA ALA A 174 17.77 7.69 -1.63
C ALA A 174 18.27 8.42 -2.89
N PRO A 175 17.77 8.06 -4.10
CA PRO A 175 17.98 8.87 -5.29
C PRO A 175 17.60 10.33 -5.05
N ARG A 176 18.27 11.25 -5.75
CA ARG A 176 17.93 12.67 -5.67
C ARG A 176 16.47 12.89 -6.04
N GLU A 177 15.84 13.85 -5.36
CA GLU A 177 14.43 14.23 -5.49
C GLU A 177 13.40 13.18 -5.05
N MET A 178 13.77 11.91 -4.89
CA MET A 178 12.89 10.89 -4.34
C MET A 178 12.62 11.17 -2.86
N ALA A 179 11.34 11.18 -2.48
CA ALA A 179 10.95 11.32 -1.08
C ALA A 179 11.07 9.99 -0.33
N VAL A 180 11.52 10.03 0.92
CA VAL A 180 11.51 8.92 1.86
C VAL A 180 10.46 9.20 2.92
N VAL A 181 9.38 8.42 2.92
CA VAL A 181 8.20 8.66 3.76
C VAL A 181 8.09 7.58 4.83
N GLY A 182 8.25 7.97 6.09
CA GLY A 182 7.96 7.16 7.27
C GLY A 182 6.52 7.31 7.71
N ILE A 183 5.83 6.18 7.88
CA ILE A 183 4.42 6.12 8.32
C ILE A 183 4.36 5.22 9.55
N GLU A 184 3.89 5.76 10.68
CA GLU A 184 3.69 4.99 11.91
C GLU A 184 2.49 4.05 11.80
N GLU A 185 2.44 3.04 12.67
CA GLU A 185 1.30 2.12 12.76
C GLU A 185 -0.03 2.87 12.99
N SER A 186 -1.12 2.29 12.49
CA SER A 186 -2.47 2.85 12.55
C SER A 186 -2.57 4.29 12.02
N THR A 187 -1.75 4.60 11.02
CA THR A 187 -1.67 5.91 10.35
C THR A 187 -1.61 5.68 8.85
N ALA A 188 -2.24 6.56 8.08
CA ALA A 188 -2.27 6.52 6.63
C ALA A 188 -1.77 7.85 6.04
N LEU A 189 -1.00 7.75 4.95
CA LEU A 189 -0.79 8.85 4.01
C LEU A 189 -1.71 8.60 2.81
N VAL A 190 -2.72 9.44 2.65
CA VAL A 190 -3.79 9.30 1.67
C VAL A 190 -3.63 10.33 0.56
N TRP A 191 -3.60 9.87 -0.69
CA TRP A 191 -3.73 10.71 -1.87
C TRP A 191 -5.18 10.72 -2.33
N ALA A 192 -5.81 11.90 -2.27
CA ALA A 192 -7.17 12.11 -2.74
C ALA A 192 -7.33 13.55 -3.24
N ASP A 193 -8.17 13.75 -4.25
CA ASP A 193 -8.54 15.08 -4.75
C ASP A 193 -7.34 15.97 -5.13
N GLY A 194 -6.24 15.34 -5.57
CA GLY A 194 -5.01 16.04 -5.99
C GLY A 194 -4.08 16.48 -4.85
N ALA A 195 -4.31 15.99 -3.62
CA ALA A 195 -3.48 16.32 -2.47
C ALA A 195 -3.20 15.11 -1.57
N TRP A 196 -2.10 15.19 -0.83
CA TRP A 196 -1.75 14.25 0.23
C TRP A 196 -2.37 14.69 1.56
N ARG A 197 -2.85 13.74 2.36
CA ARG A 197 -3.41 13.96 3.70
C ARG A 197 -2.90 12.89 4.66
N VAL A 198 -2.70 13.27 5.91
CA VAL A 198 -2.34 12.33 6.98
C VAL A 198 -3.59 12.02 7.79
N GLU A 199 -3.87 10.74 8.00
CA GLU A 199 -5.00 10.26 8.79
C GLU A 199 -4.57 9.17 9.76
N GLY A 200 -5.36 8.94 10.81
CA GLY A 200 -5.06 7.98 11.87
C GLY A 200 -4.41 8.63 13.10
N VAL A 201 -3.77 7.81 13.92
CA VAL A 201 -3.40 8.20 15.31
C VAL A 201 -1.92 8.53 15.51
N GLY A 202 -1.06 8.17 14.56
CA GLY A 202 0.38 8.39 14.62
C GLY A 202 0.87 9.47 13.67
N ALA A 203 2.18 9.48 13.42
CA ALA A 203 2.84 10.47 12.59
C ALA A 203 3.22 9.96 11.20
N VAL A 204 3.27 10.90 10.24
CA VAL A 204 3.95 10.73 8.96
C VAL A 204 5.13 11.71 8.91
N VAL A 205 6.29 11.22 8.47
CA VAL A 205 7.51 12.01 8.32
C VAL A 205 8.06 11.83 6.92
N ALA A 206 8.40 12.93 6.25
CA ALA A 206 9.00 12.90 4.93
C ALA A 206 10.42 13.49 4.95
N TYR A 207 11.31 12.88 4.16
CA TYR A 207 12.64 13.39 3.86
C TYR A 207 12.82 13.48 2.34
N ARG A 208 13.49 14.52 1.86
CA ARG A 208 13.94 14.62 0.46
C ARG A 208 15.34 15.22 0.46
N ASN A 209 16.24 14.67 -0.36
CA ASN A 209 17.62 15.16 -0.45
C ASN A 209 18.34 15.27 0.92
N GLY A 210 18.07 14.34 1.84
CA GLY A 210 18.69 14.30 3.17
C GLY A 210 18.08 15.22 4.24
N VAL A 211 17.08 16.04 3.90
CA VAL A 211 16.44 16.96 4.84
C VAL A 211 14.97 16.64 5.02
N ARG A 212 14.42 17.01 6.18
CA ARG A 212 12.97 16.86 6.46
C ARG A 212 12.19 17.86 5.62
N VAL A 213 11.07 17.42 5.05
CA VAL A 213 10.14 18.23 4.26
C VAL A 213 8.72 18.07 4.81
N GLU A 214 7.86 19.03 4.52
CA GLU A 214 6.44 18.92 4.86
C GLU A 214 5.71 17.99 3.88
N ILE A 215 4.57 17.45 4.30
CA ILE A 215 3.78 16.52 3.47
C ILE A 215 3.24 17.22 2.21
N ASP A 216 2.87 18.49 2.33
CA ASP A 216 2.42 19.30 1.20
C ASP A 216 3.51 19.49 0.13
N ASP A 217 4.78 19.37 0.51
CA ASP A 217 5.92 19.49 -0.40
C ASP A 217 6.23 18.19 -1.15
N LEU A 218 5.52 17.09 -0.88
CA LEU A 218 5.72 15.83 -1.60
C LEU A 218 5.42 15.96 -3.11
N GLY A 219 4.62 16.95 -3.50
CA GLY A 219 4.20 17.16 -4.88
C GLY A 219 3.09 16.18 -5.29
N PRO A 220 2.68 16.21 -6.57
CA PRO A 220 1.64 15.32 -7.05
C PRO A 220 2.09 13.86 -7.02
N LEU A 221 1.13 12.94 -6.93
CA LEU A 221 1.40 11.52 -7.11
C LEU A 221 1.90 11.29 -8.55
N HIS A 222 3.12 10.76 -8.65
CA HIS A 222 3.73 10.33 -9.90
C HIS A 222 3.70 8.81 -9.99
N GLU A 223 3.11 8.32 -11.08
CA GLU A 223 3.15 6.91 -11.42
C GLU A 223 4.25 6.63 -12.43
N VAL A 224 4.77 5.40 -12.37
CA VAL A 224 5.68 4.90 -13.40
C VAL A 224 4.91 4.81 -14.72
N THR A 225 5.22 5.72 -15.64
CA THR A 225 4.69 5.65 -17.01
C THR A 225 5.38 4.50 -17.73
N THR A 226 4.78 3.31 -17.67
CA THR A 226 5.30 2.16 -18.40
C THR A 226 5.02 2.37 -19.87
N THR A 227 6.02 2.84 -20.63
CA THR A 227 5.97 2.78 -22.10
C THR A 227 6.16 1.31 -22.48
N ARG A 228 5.06 0.55 -22.58
CA ARG A 228 5.08 -0.78 -23.22
C ARG A 228 4.98 -0.60 -24.73
#